data_AF-A0A437MJP0-F1
#
_entry.id   AF-A0A437MJP0-F1
#
_cell.length_a   1.000
_cell.length_b   1.000
_cell.length_c   1.000
_cell.angle_alpha   90.00
_cell.angle_beta   90.00
_cell.angle_gamma   90.00
#
_symmetry.space_group_name_H-M   'P 1'
#
loop_
_entity.id
_entity.type
_entity.pdbx_description
1 polymer ?
#
loop_
_entity_poly.entity_id
_entity_poly.type
_entity_poly.pdbx_seq_one_letter_code
_entity_poly.pdbx_strand_id
1 'polypeptide(L)'
;MSQHLPDGLFPIGTLHTGWPAAHETDALTLVRSVTGAVVSVTAALKRVNALLAAETRDHAALARAVASLNYAVADQRQAASGVLERLSAEIVPGVS
;
A
#
# COMPACT_ATOMS: atom_id res chain seq x y z
N MET A 1 2.25 -23.93 14.62
CA MET A 1 3.35 -23.00 14.96
C MET A 1 2.80 -21.59 14.83
N SER A 2 2.44 -20.98 15.96
CA SER A 2 1.81 -19.66 15.98
C SER A 2 2.89 -18.59 15.82
N GLN A 3 2.89 -17.89 14.69
CA GLN A 3 3.80 -16.77 14.46
C GLN A 3 3.32 -15.59 15.29
N HIS A 4 4.05 -15.29 16.36
CA HIS A 4 3.88 -14.11 17.17
C HIS A 4 4.34 -12.89 16.35
N LEU A 5 3.38 -12.05 15.95
CA LEU A 5 3.65 -10.78 15.27
C LEU A 5 4.26 -9.80 16.28
N PRO A 6 5.28 -9.02 15.90
CA PRO A 6 5.90 -8.05 16.80
C PRO A 6 4.90 -6.95 17.18
N ASP A 7 4.65 -6.82 18.48
CA ASP A 7 3.84 -5.74 19.05
C ASP A 7 4.46 -4.38 18.72
N GLY A 8 3.69 -3.52 18.04
CA GLY A 8 3.98 -2.08 18.00
C GLY A 8 3.96 -1.36 16.65
N LEU A 9 3.64 -2.02 15.53
CA LEU A 9 3.50 -1.35 14.23
C LEU A 9 2.29 -1.87 13.46
N PHE A 10 1.09 -1.59 13.97
CA PHE A 10 -0.11 -1.64 13.14
C PHE A 10 -0.27 -0.27 12.48
N PRO A 11 0.05 -0.10 11.18
CA PRO A 11 -0.38 1.10 10.47
C PRO A 11 -1.91 1.17 10.52
N ILE A 12 -2.43 2.38 10.74
CA ILE A 12 -3.86 2.66 10.63
C ILE A 12 -4.31 2.20 9.24
N GLY A 13 -5.02 1.06 9.18
CA GLY A 13 -5.45 0.45 7.92
C GLY A 13 -5.25 -1.07 7.78
N THR A 14 -4.68 -1.80 8.75
CA THR A 14 -4.64 -3.27 8.68
C THR A 14 -6.03 -3.88 8.89
N LEU A 15 -6.84 -3.92 7.83
CA LEU A 15 -7.97 -4.83 7.73
C LEU A 15 -7.44 -6.21 7.33
N HIS A 16 -7.23 -7.05 8.33
CA HIS A 16 -7.04 -8.48 8.14
C HIS A 16 -8.42 -9.13 8.10
N THR A 17 -9.07 -9.18 6.92
CA THR A 17 -10.14 -10.12 6.53
C THR A 17 -10.71 -9.68 5.19
N GLY A 18 -10.63 -10.55 4.19
CA GLY A 18 -11.46 -10.51 2.97
C GLY A 18 -11.57 -9.14 2.31
N TRP A 19 -10.67 -8.85 1.37
CA TRP A 19 -10.93 -7.82 0.37
C TRP A 19 -12.33 -8.13 -0.22
N PRO A 20 -13.35 -7.27 -0.03
CA PRO A 20 -14.63 -7.52 -0.64
C PRO A 20 -14.39 -7.60 -2.14
N ALA A 21 -14.89 -8.68 -2.76
CA ALA A 21 -14.88 -8.83 -4.21
C ALA A 21 -15.27 -7.50 -4.83
N ALA A 22 -14.52 -7.07 -5.85
CA ALA A 22 -14.50 -5.74 -6.44
C ALA A 22 -15.84 -5.26 -7.07
N HIS A 23 -16.98 -5.82 -6.68
CA HIS A 23 -18.28 -5.61 -7.29
C HIS A 23 -19.06 -4.39 -6.75
N GLU A 24 -18.65 -3.77 -5.64
CA GLU A 24 -19.29 -2.55 -5.09
C GLU A 24 -18.30 -1.49 -4.53
N THR A 25 -17.09 -1.51 -5.07
CA THR A 25 -15.98 -0.55 -4.96
C THR A 25 -16.20 0.95 -5.17
N ASP A 26 -17.13 1.71 -4.54
CA ASP A 26 -17.41 3.14 -4.90
C ASP A 26 -16.14 3.97 -5.27
N ALA A 27 -16.23 4.78 -6.34
CA ALA A 27 -15.08 5.46 -6.95
C ALA A 27 -14.32 6.34 -5.94
N LEU A 28 -15.03 6.98 -5.00
CA LEU A 28 -14.42 7.79 -3.95
C LEU A 28 -13.55 6.94 -3.01
N THR A 29 -13.97 5.72 -2.71
CA THR A 29 -13.24 4.76 -1.87
C THR A 29 -11.96 4.30 -2.57
N LEU A 30 -12.03 4.04 -3.87
CA LEU A 30 -10.85 3.68 -4.67
C LEU A 30 -9.83 4.84 -4.72
N VAL A 31 -10.29 6.07 -4.97
CA VAL A 31 -9.40 7.26 -4.99
C VAL A 31 -8.75 7.48 -3.62
N ARG A 32 -9.51 7.33 -2.52
CA ARG A 32 -8.96 7.42 -1.15
C ARG A 32 -7.94 6.33 -0.88
N SER A 33 -8.19 5.10 -1.34
CA SER A 33 -7.26 3.97 -1.21
C SER A 33 -5.94 4.25 -1.94
N VAL A 34 -6.00 4.64 -3.22
CA VAL A 34 -4.80 5.00 -4.00
C VAL A 34 -4.05 6.16 -3.36
N THR A 35 -4.76 7.18 -2.88
CA THR A 35 -4.16 8.33 -2.20
C THR A 35 -3.44 7.90 -0.91
N GLY A 36 -4.06 7.05 -0.10
CA GLY A 36 -3.46 6.51 1.13
C GLY A 36 -2.20 5.70 0.84
N ALA A 37 -2.22 4.88 -0.21
CA ALA A 37 -1.06 4.11 -0.63
C ALA A 37 0.10 5.01 -1.11
N VAL A 38 -0.19 6.03 -1.92
CA VAL A 38 0.84 7.01 -2.38
C VAL A 38 1.45 7.78 -1.21
N VAL A 39 0.64 8.20 -0.23
CA VAL A 39 1.13 8.85 0.99
C VAL A 39 2.05 7.93 1.77
N SER A 40 1.69 6.65 1.89
CA SER A 40 2.49 5.63 2.59
C SER A 40 3.83 5.38 1.89
N VAL A 41 3.84 5.28 0.56
CA VAL A 41 5.08 5.16 -0.24
C VAL A 41 5.98 6.38 -0.03
N THR A 42 5.40 7.58 -0.06
CA THR A 42 6.13 8.83 0.16
C THR A 42 6.77 8.88 1.55
N ALA A 43 6.05 8.44 2.59
CA ALA A 43 6.56 8.38 3.95
C ALA A 43 7.72 7.37 4.08
N ALA A 44 7.59 6.19 3.45
CA ALA A 44 8.65 5.18 3.44
C ALA A 44 9.91 5.67 2.72
N LEU A 45 9.76 6.33 1.56
CA LEU A 45 10.87 6.93 0.82
C LEU A 45 11.58 8.01 1.63
N LYS A 46 10.84 8.89 2.32
CA LYS A 46 11.44 9.90 3.21
C LYS A 46 12.28 9.25 4.31
N ARG A 47 11.81 8.13 4.87
CA ARG A 47 12.54 7.40 5.91
C ARG A 47 13.81 6.74 5.37
N VAL A 48 13.75 6.12 4.19
CA VAL A 48 14.95 5.59 3.51
C VAL A 48 15.95 6.70 3.23
N ASN A 49 15.51 7.84 2.67
CA ASN A 49 16.37 8.97 2.37
C ASN A 49 17.03 9.55 3.64
N ALA A 50 16.30 9.64 4.75
CA ALA A 50 16.87 10.11 6.02
C ALA A 50 17.96 9.17 6.55
N LEU A 51 17.76 7.85 6.43
CA LEU A 51 18.77 6.85 6.83
C LEU A 51 20.00 6.85 5.91
N LEU A 52 19.80 7.06 4.61
CA LEU A 52 20.91 7.20 3.66
C LEU A 52 21.69 8.49 3.91
N ALA A 53 21.00 9.63 4.12
CA ALA A 53 21.62 10.93 4.38
C ALA A 53 22.39 10.99 5.70
N ALA A 54 21.97 10.19 6.69
CA ALA A 54 22.68 10.06 7.96
C ALA A 54 23.89 9.09 7.89
N GLU A 55 24.24 8.59 6.69
CA GLU A 55 25.32 7.61 6.46
C GLU A 55 25.29 6.45 7.46
N THR A 56 24.09 5.96 7.78
CA THR A 56 23.94 5.04 8.91
C THR A 56 24.64 3.72 8.61
N ARG A 57 25.53 3.28 9.51
CA ARG A 57 26.00 1.88 9.56
C ARG A 57 24.94 0.91 10.08
N ASP A 58 23.76 1.42 10.45
CA ASP A 58 22.62 0.61 10.85
C ASP A 58 21.90 0.03 9.63
N HIS A 59 22.49 -1.02 9.07
CA HIS A 59 21.92 -1.77 7.96
C HIS A 59 20.56 -2.39 8.30
N ALA A 60 20.28 -2.66 9.58
CA ALA A 60 19.00 -3.22 10.02
C ALA A 60 17.88 -2.17 9.97
N ALA A 61 18.16 -0.91 10.32
CA ALA A 61 17.21 0.18 10.13
C ALA A 61 16.90 0.43 8.65
N LEU A 62 17.94 0.45 7.78
CA LEU A 62 17.76 0.61 6.35
C LEU A 62 16.94 -0.54 5.75
N ALA A 63 17.26 -1.78 6.10
CA ALA A 63 16.50 -2.96 5.64
C ALA A 63 15.03 -2.90 6.04
N ARG A 64 14.72 -2.48 7.29
CA ARG A 64 13.32 -2.29 7.74
C ARG A 64 12.61 -1.18 6.98
N ALA A 65 13.29 -0.07 6.68
CA ALA A 65 12.72 1.01 5.90
C ALA A 65 12.43 0.60 4.45
N VAL A 66 13.35 -0.17 3.82
CA VAL A 66 13.14 -0.73 2.48
C VAL A 66 12.02 -1.77 2.48
N ALA A 67 11.93 -2.63 3.50
CA ALA A 67 10.81 -3.57 3.62
C ALA A 67 9.47 -2.82 3.73
N SER A 68 9.40 -1.77 4.55
CA SER A 68 8.22 -0.91 4.67
C SER A 68 7.86 -0.25 3.33
N LEU A 69 8.85 0.17 2.53
CA LEU A 69 8.63 0.70 1.19
C LEU A 69 8.03 -0.36 0.26
N ASN A 70 8.56 -1.59 0.27
CA ASN A 70 8.03 -2.68 -0.55
C ASN A 70 6.57 -2.99 -0.23
N TYR A 71 6.19 -2.99 1.05
CA TYR A 71 4.78 -3.16 1.44
C TYR A 71 3.90 -2.01 0.94
N ALA A 72 4.35 -0.77 1.09
CA ALA A 72 3.59 0.39 0.61
C ALA A 72 3.42 0.39 -0.92
N VAL A 73 4.45 -0.03 -1.66
CA VAL A 73 4.38 -0.18 -3.12
C VAL A 73 3.44 -1.31 -3.53
N ALA A 74 3.44 -2.43 -2.81
CA ALA A 74 2.50 -3.53 -3.06
C ALA A 74 1.05 -3.09 -2.85
N ASP A 75 0.77 -2.35 -1.78
CA ASP A 75 -0.55 -1.76 -1.49
C ASP A 75 -0.98 -0.79 -2.60
N GLN A 76 -0.08 0.09 -3.05
CA GLN A 76 -0.35 1.00 -4.16
C GLN A 76 -0.69 0.25 -5.45
N ARG A 77 0.04 -0.83 -5.76
CA ARG A 77 -0.23 -1.65 -6.95
C ARG A 77 -1.60 -2.30 -6.87
N GLN A 78 -1.96 -2.84 -5.71
CA GLN A 78 -3.26 -3.47 -5.51
C GLN A 78 -4.41 -2.47 -5.63
N ALA A 79 -4.27 -1.28 -5.03
CA ALA A 79 -5.24 -0.19 -5.16
C ALA A 79 -5.38 0.27 -6.63
N ALA A 80 -4.27 0.40 -7.35
CA ALA A 80 -4.26 0.77 -8.77
C ALA A 80 -4.92 -0.30 -9.65
N SER A 81 -4.67 -1.59 -9.40
CA SER A 81 -5.35 -2.67 -10.10
C SER A 81 -6.87 -2.61 -9.90
N GLY A 82 -7.34 -2.35 -8.68
CA GLY A 82 -8.77 -2.21 -8.40
C GLY A 82 -9.42 -1.04 -9.15
N VAL A 83 -8.70 0.08 -9.34
CA VAL A 83 -9.15 1.19 -10.19
C VAL A 83 -9.25 0.77 -11.66
N LEU A 84 -8.22 0.09 -12.18
CA LEU A 84 -8.20 -0.36 -13.57
C LEU A 84 -9.32 -1.37 -13.86
N GLU A 85 -9.57 -2.31 -12.95
CA GLU A 85 -10.68 -3.26 -13.06
C GLU A 85 -12.02 -2.53 -13.12
N ARG A 86 -12.26 -1.55 -12.24
CA ARG A 86 -13.49 -0.77 -12.27
C ARG A 86 -13.65 0.05 -13.55
N LEU A 87 -12.59 0.75 -13.99
CA LEU A 87 -12.61 1.48 -15.26
C LEU A 87 -12.89 0.55 -16.44
N SER A 88 -12.31 -0.65 -16.45
CA SER A 88 -12.58 -1.64 -17.50
C SER A 88 -14.05 -2.08 -17.50
N ALA A 89 -14.65 -2.28 -16.32
CA ALA A 89 -16.06 -2.63 -16.18
C ALA A 89 -17.02 -1.49 -16.58
N GLU A 90 -16.59 -0.22 -16.46
CA GLU A 90 -17.40 0.94 -16.85
C GLU A 90 -17.28 1.26 -18.36
N ILE A 91 -16.12 0.99 -18.99
CA ILE A 91 -15.87 1.30 -20.40
C ILE A 91 -16.37 0.20 -21.35
N VAL A 92 -16.23 -1.08 -20.99
CA VAL A 92 -16.61 -2.21 -21.86
C VAL A 92 -18.11 -2.29 -22.19
N PRO A 93 -19.06 -1.95 -21.30
CA PRO A 93 -20.49 -1.93 -21.64
C PRO A 93 -20.92 -0.82 -22.62
N GLY A 94 -20.07 0.19 -22.84
CA GLY A 94 -20.37 1.36 -23.68
C GLY A 94 -19.93 1.24 -25.15
N VAL A 95 -19.29 0.12 -25.53
CA VAL A 95 -18.86 -0.16 -26.91
C VAL A 95 -19.75 -1.26 -27.47
N SER A 96 -20.99 -0.93 -27.79
CA SER A 96 -21.94 -1.81 -28.51
C SER A 96 -22.89 -0.96 -29.34
#